data_AF-A0A3L7RL79-F1
#
_entry.id   AF-A0A3L7RL79-F1
#
_cell.length_a   1.000
_cell.length_b   1.000
_cell.length_c   1.000
_cell.angle_alpha   90.00
_cell.angle_beta   90.00
_cell.angle_gamma   90.00
#
_symmetry.space_group_name_H-M   'P 1'
#
loop_
_entity.id
_entity.type
_entity.pdbx_description
1 polymer ?
#
loop_
_entity_poly.entity_id
_entity_poly.type
_entity_poly.pdbx_seq_one_letter_code
_entity_poly.pdbx_strand_id
1 'polypeptide(L)' 'MTVRCRLEGPLVVEISPDSLALGIGLRVTDHKGQEYPLPDDGRPLALCRCGHSDRKPFCDGSHKAHPSA' A
#
# COMPACT_ATOMS: atom_id res chain seq x y z
N MET A 1 -7.69 10.78 2.62
CA MET A 1 -7.02 9.49 2.40
C MET A 1 -8.06 8.45 2.01
N THR A 2 -7.83 7.72 0.93
CA THR A 2 -8.72 6.68 0.42
C THR A 2 -7.99 5.35 0.38
N VAL A 3 -8.63 4.30 0.87
CA VAL A 3 -8.15 2.91 0.70
C VAL A 3 -9.09 2.23 -0.28
N ARG A 4 -8.60 1.89 -1.47
CA ARG A 4 -9.34 1.17 -2.50
C ARG A 4 -9.02 -0.32 -2.41
N CYS A 5 -10.05 -1.12 -2.11
CA CYS A 5 -9.99 -2.57 -2.14
C CYS A 5 -10.26 -3.08 -3.56
N ARG A 6 -9.35 -3.86 -4.12
CA ARG A 6 -9.55 -4.57 -5.40
C ARG A 6 -9.96 -6.00 -5.11
N LEU A 7 -10.87 -6.59 -5.90
CA LEU A 7 -11.41 -7.94 -5.70
C LEU A 7 -10.29 -8.99 -5.50
N GLU A 8 -9.28 -9.00 -6.38
CA GLU A 8 -8.14 -9.93 -6.33
C GLU A 8 -6.78 -9.21 -6.39
N GLY A 9 -6.78 -7.94 -6.02
CA GLY A 9 -5.62 -7.08 -6.11
C GLY A 9 -5.11 -6.54 -4.78
N PRO A 10 -4.04 -5.75 -4.82
CA PRO A 10 -3.55 -5.04 -3.66
C PRO A 10 -4.59 -4.07 -3.10
N LEU A 11 -4.41 -3.69 -1.84
CA LEU A 11 -5.06 -2.50 -1.28
C LEU A 11 -4.31 -1.28 -1.81
N VAL A 12 -5.01 -0.39 -2.50
CA VAL A 12 -4.41 0.83 -3.04
C VAL A 12 -4.72 2.00 -2.15
N VAL A 13 -3.69 2.59 -1.53
CA VAL A 13 -3.82 3.76 -0.66
C VAL A 13 -3.47 5.02 -1.43
N GLU A 14 -4.36 6.00 -1.37
CA GLU A 14 -4.19 7.31 -2.00
C GLU A 14 -4.39 8.42 -0.97
N ILE A 15 -3.50 9.40 -0.99
CA ILE A 15 -3.63 10.63 -0.20
C ILE A 15 -4.10 11.71 -1.16
N SER A 16 -5.17 12.43 -0.81
CA SER A 16 -5.59 13.56 -1.64
C SER A 16 -4.54 14.69 -1.56
N PRO A 17 -4.38 15.49 -2.63
CA PRO A 17 -3.45 16.63 -2.62
C PRO A 17 -3.68 17.56 -1.43
N ASP A 18 -4.94 17.80 -1.07
CA ASP A 18 -5.30 18.65 0.06
C ASP A 18 -4.82 18.07 1.40
N SER A 19 -4.94 16.74 1.60
CA SER A 19 -4.41 16.09 2.81
C SER A 19 -2.88 16.20 2.87
N LEU A 20 -2.21 15.99 1.74
CA LEU A 20 -0.75 16.10 1.67
C LEU A 20 -0.26 17.54 1.95
N ALA A 21 -0.95 18.54 1.39
CA ALA A 21 -0.65 19.96 1.61
C ALA A 21 -0.85 20.39 3.07
N LEU A 22 -1.77 19.75 3.80
CA LEU A 22 -1.98 19.95 5.24
C LEU A 22 -0.98 19.18 6.12
N GLY A 23 0.00 18.49 5.53
CA GLY A 23 0.96 17.65 6.27
C GLY A 23 0.36 16.34 6.79
N ILE A 24 -0.83 15.95 6.32
CA ILE A 24 -1.49 14.70 6.69
C ILE A 24 -0.95 13.59 5.77
N GLY A 25 0.06 12.88 6.26
CA GLY A 25 0.73 11.80 5.55
C GLY A 25 0.22 10.40 5.88
N LEU A 26 0.83 9.41 5.24
CA LEU A 26 0.68 8.00 5.54
C LEU A 26 1.97 7.48 6.14
N ARG A 27 1.85 6.62 7.15
CA ARG A 27 2.96 5.82 7.69
C ARG A 27 2.61 4.35 7.54
N VAL A 28 3.57 3.55 7.08
CA VAL A 28 3.44 2.10 6.98
C VAL A 28 4.42 1.47 7.96
N THR A 29 3.90 0.68 8.89
CA THR A 29 4.68 -0.05 9.90
C THR A 29 4.30 -1.53 9.87
N ASP A 30 5.25 -2.42 10.17
CA ASP A 30 4.96 -3.84 10.37
C ASP A 30 4.61 -4.16 11.84
N HIS A 31 4.31 -5.43 12.10
CA HIS A 31 3.98 -5.94 13.42
C HIS A 31 5.14 -5.91 14.43
N LYS A 32 6.36 -5.61 13.98
CA LYS A 32 7.56 -5.41 14.83
C LYS A 32 7.83 -3.92 15.08
N GLY A 33 7.02 -3.03 14.50
CA GLY A 33 7.21 -1.58 14.56
C GLY A 33 8.23 -1.04 13.55
N GLN A 34 8.70 -1.86 12.60
CA GLN A 34 9.59 -1.39 11.54
C GLN A 34 8.80 -0.48 10.59
N GLU A 35 9.29 0.74 10.40
CA GLU A 35 8.71 1.73 9.50
C GLU A 35 9.31 1.61 8.09
N TYR A 36 8.47 1.71 7.07
CA TYR A 36 8.91 1.65 5.67
C TYR A 36 9.00 3.06 5.08
N PRO A 37 10.14 3.43 4.45
CA PRO A 37 10.25 4.73 3.79
C PRO A 37 9.29 4.77 2.60
N LEU A 38 8.46 5.80 2.57
CA LEU A 38 7.48 6.03 1.51
C LEU A 38 7.95 7.15 0.59
N PRO A 39 7.49 7.17 -0.67
CA PRO A 39 7.70 8.30 -1.56
C PRO A 39 6.98 9.56 -1.05
N ASP A 40 7.67 10.70 -1.08
CA ASP A 40 7.10 11.99 -0.70
C ASP A 40 6.27 12.64 -1.82
N ASP A 41 6.22 12.01 -3.00
CA ASP A 41 5.52 12.48 -4.20
C ASP A 41 3.99 12.23 -4.18
N GLY A 42 3.48 11.64 -3.09
CA GLY A 42 2.04 11.38 -2.91
C GLY A 42 1.49 10.31 -3.85
N ARG A 43 2.35 9.55 -4.56
CA ARG A 43 1.87 8.53 -5.50
C ARG A 43 1.12 7.40 -4.79
N PRO A 44 0.12 6.77 -5.45
CA PRO A 44 -0.62 5.67 -4.86
C PRO A 44 0.28 4.53 -4.43
N LEU A 45 0.05 3.98 -3.24
CA LEU A 45 0.77 2.81 -2.73
C LEU A 45 -0.08 1.56 -2.86
N ALA A 46 0.52 0.48 -3.33
CA ALA A 46 -0.13 -0.82 -3.42
C ALA A 46 0.39 -1.74 -2.32
N LEU A 47 -0.45 -2.07 -1.34
CA LEU A 47 -0.13 -3.00 -0.26
C LEU A 47 -0.53 -4.42 -0.64
N CYS A 48 0.36 -5.37 -0.37
CA CYS A 48 0.12 -6.79 -0.60
C CYS A 48 -1.05 -7.29 0.26
N ARG A 49 -1.95 -8.03 -0.38
CA ARG A 49 -3.07 -8.71 0.29
C ARG A 49 -3.05 -10.22 0.08
N CYS A 50 -2.37 -10.71 -0.96
CA CYS A 50 -2.33 -12.14 -1.29
C CYS A 50 -1.34 -12.95 -0.44
N GLY A 51 -0.42 -12.32 0.30
CA GLY A 51 0.61 -12.99 1.10
C GLY A 51 1.84 -13.50 0.33
N HIS A 52 1.83 -13.46 -1.01
CA HIS A 52 2.87 -14.06 -1.86
C HIS A 52 3.91 -13.07 -2.41
N SER A 53 3.88 -11.80 -1.99
CA SER A 53 4.89 -10.83 -2.44
C SER A 53 6.25 -11.09 -1.80
N ASP A 54 7.33 -10.91 -2.54
CA ASP A 54 8.71 -10.89 -2.05
C ASP A 54 9.11 -9.50 -1.52
N ARG A 55 8.29 -8.48 -1.79
CA ARG A 55 8.50 -7.08 -1.38
C ARG A 55 7.50 -6.62 -0.32
N LYS A 56 7.11 -7.51 0.60
CA LYS A 56 6.19 -7.17 1.70
C LYS A 56 6.69 -5.93 2.47
N PRO A 57 5.76 -5.02 2.87
CA PRO A 57 4.31 -5.12 2.79
C PRO A 57 3.72 -4.68 1.44
N PHE A 58 4.55 -4.32 0.46
CA PHE A 58 4.11 -3.81 -0.83
C PHE A 58 3.77 -4.92 -1.81
N CYS A 59 2.95 -4.60 -2.81
CA CYS A 59 2.64 -5.49 -3.91
C CYS A 59 3.69 -5.38 -5.02
N ASP A 60 4.19 -6.52 -5.48
CA ASP A 60 5.10 -6.69 -6.61
C ASP A 60 4.45 -7.35 -7.83
N GLY A 61 3.21 -7.80 -7.70
CA GLY A 61 2.46 -8.47 -8.77
C GLY A 61 2.23 -9.97 -8.55
N SER A 62 2.80 -10.59 -7.52
CA SER A 62 2.63 -12.03 -7.25
C SER A 62 1.17 -12.48 -7.10
N HIS A 63 0.24 -11.57 -6.76
CA HIS A 63 -1.20 -11.86 -6.72
C HIS A 63 -1.77 -12.39 -8.04
N LYS A 64 -1.14 -12.09 -9.19
CA LYS A 64 -1.59 -12.59 -10.49
C LYS A 64 -1.41 -14.09 -10.66
N ALA A 65 -0.40 -14.67 -10.00
CA ALA A 65 -0.16 -16.12 -9.98
C ALA A 65 -0.86 -16.81 -8.79
N HIS A 66 -1.34 -16.03 -7.82
CA HIS A 66 -2.00 -16.50 -6.61
C HIS A 66 -3.29 -15.70 -6.38
N PRO A 67 -4.32 -15.90 -7.24
CA PRO A 67 -5.61 -15.29 -7.02
C PRO A 67 -6.12 -15.70 -5.64
N SER A 68 -6.65 -14.72 -4.91
CA SER A 68 -7.28 -15.00 -3.62
C SER A 68 -8.59 -15.72 -3.94
N ALA A 69 -8.70 -16.99 -3.54
CA ALA A 69 -9.91 -17.79 -3.74
C ALA A 69 -11.18 -17.07 -3.23
#